data_AF-A0AAW5NAE4-F1
#
_entry.id   AF-A0AAW5NAE4-F1
#
_cell.length_a   1.000
_cell.length_b   1.000
_cell.length_c   1.000
_cell.angle_alpha   90.00
_cell.angle_beta   90.00
_cell.angle_gamma   90.00
#
_symmetry.space_group_name_H-M   'P 1'
#
loop_
_entity.id
_entity.type
_entity.pdbx_description
1 polymer ?
#
loop_
_entity_poly.entity_id
_entity_poly.type
_entity_poly.pdbx_seq_one_letter_code
_entity_poly.pdbx_strand_id
1 'polypeptide(L)'
;MKFIHTICLSLILSASSFYTGISAQTADSYFLHTVSKGQSLYSIANMYDTTVDEIVRLNPGSDSQINTGQTLKIPQKQKTAGTDRSKSFHTIQPGETLYQLTVKYKVSAKDICAANPGLSASNFKIGQVIVIPAGSPTTETAQASSEQPATNKKEQSWKEMHKVERKETIFSISQEYGITQEELIAANPELRTQKLKKGMFLFIPYPKAETQAETPVTPATAPTNEELFSESQFERKSIHTIKAALLLPFMIGTDNKDEQQRMTEYYEGVLLALNELKAQNVSVDLYTYDTKGNTATLNTILNKGELKNMDIIIGGVRSANIKLLADYAAKNNIRLVVPFANKVDQVFNNPNIYQVNTPQSYLYSEAYEHFIRKFKGMNVIFLDTNNGDKDKNEFISGLKKELKDNRFTYSQVNINTQTPPEKLIAAMDTLSESIFIPVSGKNSALAQIFPTLLQVRRSHPNIQMHLFGYPEWQTYTQEYLSNFYELDTYFYSSFYTNNLFPAAVQFSKNYRNWYGKEMANSYPKYGMLGYDTAYFFLKGLAQQGNKLEDNLDRISVTPIQTGFKFQRVNNWGGFINQKVFFVHFTKDYELIKMDFE
;
A
#
# COMPACT_ATOMS: atom_id res chain seq x y z
N MET A 1 -69.39 11.33 -23.78
CA MET A 1 -69.72 11.53 -22.36
C MET A 1 -68.88 10.59 -21.52
N LYS A 2 -68.30 11.14 -20.45
CA LYS A 2 -67.51 10.51 -19.37
C LYS A 2 -66.04 10.18 -19.70
N PHE A 3 -65.24 10.49 -18.69
CA PHE A 3 -63.85 10.94 -18.63
C PHE A 3 -63.25 10.28 -17.37
N ILE A 4 -61.91 10.26 -17.25
CA ILE A 4 -61.13 10.26 -15.96
C ILE A 4 -61.03 8.88 -15.24
N HIS A 5 -59.89 8.38 -14.72
CA HIS A 5 -58.54 8.91 -14.46
C HIS A 5 -57.49 7.79 -14.38
N THR A 6 -56.29 8.12 -14.85
CA THR A 6 -55.00 7.44 -14.66
C THR A 6 -54.39 7.90 -13.32
N ILE A 7 -53.96 6.98 -12.44
CA ILE A 7 -53.22 7.32 -11.22
C ILE A 7 -51.72 7.09 -11.48
N CYS A 8 -50.97 8.17 -11.48
CA CYS A 8 -49.50 8.22 -11.46
C CYS A 8 -49.08 8.53 -10.02
N LEU A 9 -48.35 7.64 -9.36
CA LEU A 9 -47.83 7.86 -8.01
C LEU A 9 -46.38 8.39 -8.09
N SER A 10 -46.22 9.69 -7.93
CA SER A 10 -44.93 10.36 -7.74
C SER A 10 -44.66 10.54 -6.24
N LEU A 11 -43.61 9.92 -5.70
CA LEU A 11 -43.19 10.10 -4.30
C LEU A 11 -42.18 11.25 -4.22
N ILE A 12 -42.57 12.33 -3.53
CA ILE A 12 -41.78 13.53 -3.28
C ILE A 12 -41.02 13.36 -1.96
N LEU A 13 -39.69 13.56 -2.00
CA LEU A 13 -38.80 13.58 -0.83
C LEU A 13 -38.87 14.97 -0.18
N SER A 14 -39.41 15.07 1.04
CA SER A 14 -39.32 16.27 1.87
C SER A 14 -38.26 16.07 2.96
N ALA A 15 -37.19 16.86 2.89
CA ALA A 15 -36.20 17.01 3.96
C ALA A 15 -36.77 17.93 5.05
N SER A 16 -36.85 17.43 6.29
CA SER A 16 -37.22 18.21 7.46
C SER A 16 -36.09 18.17 8.49
N SER A 17 -35.46 19.31 8.69
CA SER A 17 -34.49 19.57 9.75
C SER A 17 -35.16 19.53 11.14
N PHE A 18 -34.56 18.83 12.10
CA PHE A 18 -34.82 19.03 13.52
C PHE A 18 -33.49 19.18 14.27
N TYR A 19 -33.35 20.31 14.95
CA TYR A 19 -32.31 20.60 15.94
C TYR A 19 -32.94 20.59 17.35
N THR A 20 -32.06 20.40 18.35
CA THR A 20 -32.23 20.43 19.83
C THR A 20 -32.59 19.09 20.47
N GLY A 21 -31.93 18.60 21.53
CA GLY A 21 -30.90 19.14 22.41
C GLY A 21 -30.24 18.02 23.26
N ILE A 22 -29.17 18.40 23.96
CA ILE A 22 -28.04 17.60 24.49
C ILE A 22 -28.39 16.58 25.59
N SER A 23 -27.78 15.40 25.51
CA SER A 23 -27.25 14.67 26.68
C SER A 23 -25.90 14.03 26.33
N ALA A 24 -24.92 14.13 27.23
CA ALA A 24 -23.51 13.90 26.97
C ALA A 24 -23.15 12.43 26.70
N GLN A 25 -22.52 12.17 25.56
CA GLN A 25 -21.71 10.97 25.28
C GLN A 25 -20.63 11.33 24.25
N THR A 26 -19.37 11.15 24.67
CA THR A 26 -18.09 11.24 23.95
C THR A 26 -18.12 11.58 22.46
N ALA A 27 -17.63 12.77 22.10
CA ALA A 27 -17.31 13.13 20.71
C ALA A 27 -16.11 12.31 20.22
N ASP A 28 -16.39 11.16 19.59
CA ASP A 28 -15.37 10.38 18.90
C ASP A 28 -14.84 11.21 17.71
N SER A 29 -13.66 11.83 17.86
CA SER A 29 -12.97 12.46 16.73
C SER A 29 -12.59 11.37 15.72
N TYR A 30 -13.03 11.49 14.46
CA TYR A 30 -12.72 10.57 13.38
C TYR A 30 -12.10 11.32 12.19
N PHE A 31 -11.41 10.61 11.29
CA PHE A 31 -11.01 11.09 9.98
C PHE A 31 -11.54 10.17 8.88
N LEU A 32 -11.40 10.57 7.61
CA LEU A 32 -11.93 9.82 6.46
C LEU A 32 -10.81 9.05 5.75
N HIS A 33 -11.01 7.76 5.54
CA HIS A 33 -10.14 6.88 4.77
C HIS A 33 -10.86 6.37 3.53
N THR A 34 -10.22 6.43 2.36
CA THR A 34 -10.76 5.83 1.14
C THR A 34 -10.13 4.46 0.91
N VAL A 35 -10.95 3.43 0.85
CA VAL A 35 -10.52 2.03 0.70
C VAL A 35 -9.79 1.84 -0.63
N SER A 36 -8.55 1.37 -0.55
CA SER A 36 -7.72 1.04 -1.71
C SER A 36 -7.82 -0.44 -2.07
N LYS A 37 -7.43 -0.79 -3.30
CA LYS A 37 -7.43 -2.17 -3.80
C LYS A 37 -6.65 -3.10 -2.85
N GLY A 38 -7.19 -4.29 -2.58
CA GLY A 38 -6.59 -5.30 -1.69
C GLY A 38 -6.75 -5.05 -0.18
N GLN A 39 -7.25 -3.88 0.24
CA GLN A 39 -7.49 -3.59 1.65
C GLN A 39 -8.73 -4.32 2.19
N SER A 40 -8.61 -4.76 3.45
CA SER A 40 -9.71 -5.25 4.29
C SER A 40 -9.86 -4.37 5.54
N LEU A 41 -10.99 -4.47 6.24
CA LEU A 41 -11.17 -3.83 7.55
C LEU A 41 -10.02 -4.17 8.51
N TYR A 42 -9.54 -5.41 8.47
CA TYR A 42 -8.38 -5.84 9.24
C TYR A 42 -7.12 -5.03 8.90
N SER A 43 -6.78 -4.92 7.62
CA SER A 43 -5.59 -4.14 7.20
C SER A 43 -5.70 -2.66 7.56
N ILE A 44 -6.91 -2.08 7.46
CA ILE A 44 -7.18 -0.67 7.79
C ILE A 44 -7.09 -0.46 9.30
N ALA A 45 -7.61 -1.40 10.11
CA ALA A 45 -7.49 -1.35 11.56
C ALA A 45 -6.02 -1.34 12.02
N ASN A 46 -5.19 -2.23 11.45
CA ASN A 46 -3.75 -2.27 11.75
C ASN A 46 -3.00 -1.02 11.27
N MET A 47 -3.41 -0.43 10.15
CA MET A 47 -2.83 0.79 9.60
C MET A 47 -2.97 1.99 10.54
N TYR A 48 -4.09 2.07 11.25
CA TYR A 48 -4.45 3.20 12.10
C TYR A 48 -4.43 2.91 13.61
N ASP A 49 -3.93 1.74 14.00
CA ASP A 49 -3.89 1.29 15.40
C ASP A 49 -5.27 1.39 16.10
N THR A 50 -6.30 0.90 15.41
CA THR A 50 -7.69 0.79 15.89
C THR A 50 -8.17 -0.66 15.77
N THR A 51 -9.42 -0.95 16.10
CA THR A 51 -10.02 -2.28 15.95
C THR A 51 -11.03 -2.31 14.81
N VAL A 52 -11.27 -3.50 14.26
CA VAL A 52 -12.35 -3.72 13.28
C VAL A 52 -13.69 -3.29 13.87
N ASP A 53 -13.97 -3.63 15.12
CA ASP A 53 -15.22 -3.30 15.80
C ASP A 53 -15.43 -1.79 15.93
N GLU A 54 -14.38 -1.02 16.22
CA GLU A 54 -14.47 0.44 16.28
C GLU A 54 -14.75 1.05 14.90
N ILE A 55 -14.14 0.52 13.83
CA ILE A 55 -14.41 0.95 12.45
C ILE A 55 -15.86 0.60 12.09
N VAL A 56 -16.32 -0.62 12.37
CA VAL A 56 -17.70 -1.05 12.09
C VAL A 56 -18.71 -0.20 12.85
N ARG A 57 -18.43 0.14 14.12
CA ARG A 57 -19.28 1.02 14.94
C ARG A 57 -19.51 2.38 14.30
N LEU A 58 -18.48 2.97 13.69
CA LEU A 58 -18.58 4.25 12.97
C LEU A 58 -19.12 4.11 11.53
N ASN A 59 -19.12 2.90 10.98
CA ASN A 59 -19.56 2.58 9.62
C ASN A 59 -20.49 1.35 9.62
N PRO A 60 -21.72 1.46 10.14
CA PRO A 60 -22.66 0.34 10.17
C PRO A 60 -22.84 -0.32 8.80
N GLY A 61 -22.76 -1.65 8.74
CA GLY A 61 -22.85 -2.46 7.52
C GLY A 61 -21.52 -2.76 6.81
N SER A 62 -20.40 -2.20 7.29
CA SER A 62 -19.07 -2.47 6.72
C SER A 62 -18.48 -3.84 7.10
N ASP A 63 -18.99 -4.46 8.16
CA ASP A 63 -18.64 -5.80 8.64
C ASP A 63 -18.90 -6.91 7.62
N SER A 64 -19.92 -6.71 6.78
CA SER A 64 -20.26 -7.63 5.69
C SER A 64 -19.25 -7.54 4.56
N GLN A 65 -18.94 -6.32 4.09
CA GLN A 65 -17.99 -6.07 3.01
C GLN A 65 -17.61 -4.58 2.92
N ILE A 66 -16.39 -4.32 2.42
CA ILE A 66 -15.97 -2.99 1.96
C ILE A 66 -15.61 -3.02 0.47
N ASN A 67 -15.80 -1.88 -0.20
CA ASN A 67 -15.55 -1.73 -1.64
C ASN A 67 -14.36 -0.79 -1.89
N THR A 68 -13.56 -1.06 -2.91
CA THR A 68 -12.56 -0.09 -3.40
C THR A 68 -13.25 1.24 -3.73
N GLY A 69 -12.67 2.34 -3.26
CA GLY A 69 -13.23 3.69 -3.40
C GLY A 69 -14.28 4.07 -2.35
N GLN A 70 -14.71 3.14 -1.49
CA GLN A 70 -15.59 3.46 -0.36
C GLN A 70 -14.85 4.33 0.66
N THR A 71 -15.50 5.39 1.15
CA THR A 71 -14.97 6.20 2.26
C THR A 71 -15.49 5.67 3.59
N LEU A 72 -14.56 5.41 4.52
CA LEU A 72 -14.83 4.96 5.89
C LEU A 72 -14.44 6.03 6.90
N LYS A 73 -15.24 6.19 7.95
CA LYS A 73 -14.91 6.95 9.15
C LYS A 73 -14.00 6.12 10.04
N ILE A 74 -12.77 6.57 10.25
CA ILE A 74 -11.79 5.88 11.09
C ILE A 74 -11.66 6.65 12.40
N PRO A 75 -11.81 5.98 13.56
CA PRO A 75 -11.67 6.64 14.85
C PRO A 75 -10.25 7.17 15.03
N GLN A 76 -10.12 8.35 15.61
CA GLN A 76 -8.86 8.96 15.99
C GLN A 76 -8.79 9.02 17.51
N LYS A 77 -7.91 8.19 18.09
CA LYS A 77 -7.65 8.21 19.53
C LYS A 77 -7.10 9.59 19.92
N GLN A 78 -7.80 10.28 20.83
CA GLN A 78 -7.38 11.58 21.35
C GLN A 78 -6.04 11.45 22.10
N LYS A 79 -5.20 12.49 22.03
CA LYS A 79 -3.98 12.62 22.84
C LYS A 79 -4.32 12.51 24.33
N THR A 80 -4.04 11.37 24.96
CA THR A 80 -3.89 11.33 26.42
C THR A 80 -2.52 11.89 26.76
N ALA A 81 -2.50 13.04 27.45
CA ALA A 81 -1.27 13.65 27.95
C ALA A 81 -0.58 12.68 28.92
N GLY A 82 0.61 12.18 28.57
CA GLY A 82 1.50 11.51 29.53
C GLY A 82 2.26 10.29 29.01
N THR A 83 1.79 9.58 27.99
CA THR A 83 2.48 8.38 27.51
C THR A 83 2.30 8.16 26.01
N ASP A 84 3.44 8.06 25.34
CA ASP A 84 3.67 7.66 23.96
C ASP A 84 3.25 8.60 22.82
N ARG A 85 4.06 8.61 21.76
CA ARG A 85 3.92 9.46 20.57
C ARG A 85 2.67 9.05 19.77
N SER A 86 1.48 9.47 20.21
CA SER A 86 0.25 9.28 19.43
C SER A 86 0.38 10.00 18.08
N LYS A 87 0.39 9.21 16.99
CA LYS A 87 0.37 9.71 15.61
C LYS A 87 -0.99 10.37 15.37
N SER A 88 -1.00 11.61 14.87
CA SER A 88 -2.23 12.23 14.36
C SER A 88 -2.34 11.92 12.87
N PHE A 89 -3.54 11.67 12.39
CA PHE A 89 -3.79 11.46 10.97
C PHE A 89 -4.52 12.68 10.39
N HIS A 90 -4.28 12.97 9.11
CA HIS A 90 -4.97 14.02 8.38
C HIS A 90 -5.34 13.53 6.97
N THR A 91 -6.59 13.71 6.59
CA THR A 91 -7.06 13.47 5.22
C THR A 91 -6.92 14.75 4.42
N ILE A 92 -6.14 14.74 3.34
CA ILE A 92 -5.92 15.92 2.49
C ILE A 92 -7.25 16.40 1.89
N GLN A 93 -7.57 17.65 2.13
CA GLN A 93 -8.79 18.32 1.66
C GLN A 93 -8.56 19.02 0.31
N PRO A 94 -9.65 19.33 -0.44
CA PRO A 94 -9.56 20.11 -1.67
C PRO A 94 -8.79 21.43 -1.48
N GLY A 95 -7.74 21.63 -2.28
CA GLY A 95 -6.94 22.85 -2.28
C GLY A 95 -5.89 22.96 -1.16
N GLU A 96 -5.77 21.97 -0.26
CA GLU A 96 -4.69 21.96 0.75
C GLU A 96 -3.32 21.74 0.09
N THR A 97 -2.31 22.46 0.56
CA THR A 97 -0.89 22.32 0.19
C THR A 97 -0.07 21.85 1.38
N LEU A 98 1.11 21.26 1.14
CA LEU A 98 2.02 20.86 2.21
C LEU A 98 2.40 22.04 3.10
N TYR A 99 2.66 23.22 2.51
CA TYR A 99 2.91 24.46 3.24
C TYR A 99 1.75 24.86 4.18
N GLN A 100 0.50 24.76 3.73
CA GLN A 100 -0.64 25.05 4.62
C GLN A 100 -0.72 24.06 5.78
N LEU A 101 -0.34 22.80 5.57
CA LEU A 101 -0.28 21.80 6.64
C LEU A 101 0.84 22.08 7.64
N THR A 102 2.01 22.56 7.21
CA THR A 102 3.09 22.97 8.14
C THR A 102 2.63 24.09 9.05
N VAL A 103 1.95 25.11 8.50
CA VAL A 103 1.41 26.25 9.26
C VAL A 103 0.29 25.80 10.21
N LYS A 104 -0.63 24.95 9.73
CA LYS A 104 -1.78 24.43 10.50
C LYS A 104 -1.33 23.61 11.70
N TYR A 105 -0.37 22.71 11.52
CA TYR A 105 0.06 21.77 12.55
C TYR A 105 1.30 22.21 13.33
N LYS A 106 1.97 23.29 12.89
CA LYS A 106 3.23 23.79 13.47
C LYS A 106 4.34 22.72 13.46
N VAL A 107 4.50 22.09 12.30
CA VAL A 107 5.47 21.02 12.02
C VAL A 107 6.20 21.34 10.73
N SER A 108 7.50 21.06 10.62
CA SER A 108 8.25 21.31 9.39
C SER A 108 7.80 20.39 8.24
N ALA A 109 7.97 20.83 6.98
CA ALA A 109 7.71 19.98 5.82
C ALA A 109 8.57 18.71 5.86
N LYS A 110 9.84 18.85 6.28
CA LYS A 110 10.79 17.75 6.45
C LYS A 110 10.29 16.70 7.44
N ASP A 111 9.72 17.10 8.58
CA ASP A 111 9.18 16.16 9.57
C ASP A 111 7.92 15.46 9.07
N ILE A 112 7.04 16.16 8.34
CA ILE A 112 5.88 15.56 7.68
C ILE A 112 6.35 14.53 6.65
N CYS A 113 7.29 14.88 5.78
CA CYS A 113 7.86 13.97 4.78
C CYS A 113 8.54 12.76 5.43
N ALA A 114 9.32 12.96 6.50
CA ALA A 114 9.97 11.88 7.24
C ALA A 114 8.97 10.92 7.90
N ALA A 115 7.83 11.44 8.38
CA ALA A 115 6.75 10.61 8.92
C ALA A 115 5.96 9.87 7.82
N ASN A 116 6.08 10.30 6.56
CA ASN A 116 5.38 9.75 5.41
C ASN A 116 6.36 9.42 4.26
N PRO A 117 7.27 8.46 4.43
CA PRO A 117 8.28 8.13 3.42
C PRO A 117 7.74 7.64 2.07
N GLY A 118 6.45 7.27 1.98
CA GLY A 118 5.77 6.98 0.72
C GLY A 118 5.14 8.18 0.01
N LEU A 119 5.16 9.36 0.63
CA LEU A 119 4.55 10.58 0.12
C LEU A 119 5.53 11.35 -0.77
N SER A 120 5.01 11.92 -1.85
CA SER A 120 5.74 12.71 -2.84
C SER A 120 4.80 13.78 -3.42
N ALA A 121 5.35 14.73 -4.18
CA ALA A 121 4.54 15.72 -4.89
C ALA A 121 3.50 15.06 -5.83
N SER A 122 3.89 13.96 -6.49
CA SER A 122 3.05 13.26 -7.46
C SER A 122 1.83 12.54 -6.87
N ASN A 123 1.87 12.21 -5.57
CA ASN A 123 0.80 11.48 -4.88
C ASN A 123 0.20 12.26 -3.70
N PHE A 124 0.63 13.49 -3.45
CA PHE A 124 -0.03 14.42 -2.54
C PHE A 124 -1.37 14.89 -3.15
N LYS A 125 -2.42 14.09 -2.96
CA LYS A 125 -3.73 14.28 -3.59
C LYS A 125 -4.86 14.29 -2.56
N ILE A 126 -5.96 14.95 -2.92
CA ILE A 126 -7.20 14.98 -2.13
C ILE A 126 -7.62 13.55 -1.76
N GLY A 127 -8.04 13.36 -0.51
CA GLY A 127 -8.49 12.07 0.02
C GLY A 127 -7.37 11.14 0.49
N GLN A 128 -6.11 11.46 0.22
CA GLN A 128 -4.98 10.73 0.80
C GLN A 128 -4.87 11.04 2.29
N VAL A 129 -4.56 10.01 3.07
CA VAL A 129 -4.29 10.15 4.50
C VAL A 129 -2.78 10.25 4.70
N ILE A 130 -2.36 11.14 5.59
CA ILE A 130 -0.97 11.32 6.00
C ILE A 130 -0.85 11.34 7.52
N VAL A 131 0.31 10.94 8.02
CA VAL A 131 0.69 11.10 9.42
C VAL A 131 1.18 12.53 9.65
N ILE A 132 0.63 13.17 10.66
CA ILE A 132 1.14 14.42 11.21
C ILE A 132 1.91 14.06 12.50
N PRO A 133 3.24 14.22 12.54
CA PRO A 133 4.01 13.91 13.73
C PRO A 133 3.67 14.88 14.86
N ALA A 134 3.85 14.44 16.11
CA ALA A 134 3.73 15.32 17.26
C ALA A 134 4.87 16.36 17.20
N GLY A 135 4.52 17.63 17.00
CA GLY A 135 5.49 18.68 16.68
C GLY A 135 6.60 18.83 17.73
N SER A 136 7.84 18.89 17.25
CA SER A 136 8.83 19.80 17.81
C SER A 136 8.61 21.14 17.12
N PRO A 137 8.49 22.26 17.86
CA PRO A 137 8.29 23.57 17.24
C PRO A 137 9.41 23.83 16.22
N THR A 138 9.03 24.33 15.05
CA THR A 138 9.93 24.82 14.00
C THR A 138 11.03 25.67 14.61
N THR A 139 12.22 25.11 14.70
CA THR A 139 13.46 25.84 14.93
C THR A 139 14.33 25.62 13.69
N GLU A 140 13.84 26.12 12.56
CA GLU A 140 14.76 26.53 11.50
C GLU A 140 15.08 28.00 11.74
N THR A 141 16.37 28.23 11.83
CA THR A 141 17.07 29.49 12.04
C THR A 141 16.57 30.61 11.11
N ALA A 142 15.83 31.56 11.66
CA ALA A 142 16.22 32.95 11.51
C ALA A 142 17.13 33.29 12.69
N GLN A 143 18.44 33.34 12.47
CA GLN A 143 19.34 33.98 13.44
C GLN A 143 18.95 35.46 13.51
N ALA A 144 18.24 35.83 14.56
CA ALA A 144 18.32 37.16 15.15
C ALA A 144 18.30 36.95 16.67
N SER A 145 19.47 37.10 17.28
CA SER A 145 19.66 37.01 18.72
C SER A 145 18.87 38.10 19.43
N SER A 146 18.22 37.71 20.54
CA SER A 146 17.86 38.49 21.75
C SER A 146 17.08 39.80 21.52
N GLU A 147 15.86 40.01 22.01
CA GLU A 147 15.42 39.94 23.40
C GLU A 147 13.91 40.26 23.44
N GLN A 148 13.12 39.57 24.28
CA GLN A 148 11.78 40.01 24.70
C GLN A 148 11.93 40.88 25.96
N PRO A 149 11.03 41.85 26.26
CA PRO A 149 9.60 41.60 26.49
C PRO A 149 8.70 42.75 25.92
N ALA A 150 7.37 42.79 25.85
CA ALA A 150 6.22 42.09 26.41
C ALA A 150 4.97 42.44 25.56
N THR A 151 3.93 41.60 25.66
CA THR A 151 2.47 41.89 25.56
C THR A 151 1.97 43.23 24.97
N ASN A 152 1.16 43.20 23.90
CA ASN A 152 -0.31 43.41 23.93
C ASN A 152 -0.95 43.67 22.55
N LYS A 153 -2.17 43.13 22.41
CA LYS A 153 -3.34 43.52 21.60
C LYS A 153 -3.19 44.44 20.36
N LYS A 154 -3.83 44.00 19.27
CA LYS A 154 -4.30 44.85 18.15
C LYS A 154 -5.14 46.02 18.67
N GLU A 155 -4.66 47.24 18.47
CA GLU A 155 -5.49 48.45 18.37
C GLU A 155 -5.04 49.26 17.14
N GLN A 156 -5.99 49.64 16.29
CA GLN A 156 -5.75 50.56 15.18
C GLN A 156 -5.44 51.95 15.76
N SER A 157 -4.18 52.38 15.65
CA SER A 157 -3.70 53.67 16.14
C SER A 157 -3.68 54.70 15.00
N TRP A 158 -4.60 55.65 15.04
CA TRP A 158 -4.57 56.87 14.23
C TRP A 158 -4.07 58.03 15.12
N LYS A 159 -3.32 58.96 14.51
CA LYS A 159 -2.60 60.06 15.18
C LYS A 159 -3.55 61.19 15.59
N GLU A 160 -4.43 61.60 14.67
CA GLU A 160 -5.44 62.66 14.91
C GLU A 160 -6.56 62.62 13.86
N MET A 161 -7.61 63.44 14.05
CA MET A 161 -8.74 63.54 13.13
C MET A 161 -8.78 64.94 12.50
N HIS A 162 -8.68 65.02 11.18
CA HIS A 162 -8.64 66.27 10.40
C HIS A 162 -10.01 66.59 9.79
N LYS A 163 -10.47 67.84 9.91
CA LYS A 163 -11.71 68.32 9.30
C LYS A 163 -11.42 69.04 7.99
N VAL A 164 -11.98 68.54 6.89
CA VAL A 164 -11.71 69.05 5.54
C VAL A 164 -12.25 70.49 5.36
N GLU A 165 -11.35 71.41 5.06
CA GLU A 165 -11.62 72.82 4.75
C GLU A 165 -11.87 73.08 3.26
N ARG A 166 -12.23 74.33 2.93
CA ARG A 166 -12.60 74.70 1.56
C ARG A 166 -11.38 74.66 0.63
N LYS A 167 -11.45 73.86 -0.44
CA LYS A 167 -10.44 73.64 -1.51
C LYS A 167 -9.33 72.64 -1.18
N GLU A 168 -9.46 71.84 -0.13
CA GLU A 168 -8.53 70.75 0.15
C GLU A 168 -8.80 69.50 -0.70
N THR A 169 -7.75 68.71 -0.91
CA THR A 169 -7.73 67.47 -1.70
C THR A 169 -7.03 66.36 -0.91
N ILE A 170 -7.25 65.09 -1.28
CA ILE A 170 -6.56 63.94 -0.64
C ILE A 170 -5.04 64.15 -0.68
N PHE A 171 -4.52 64.69 -1.79
CA PHE A 171 -3.13 65.04 -1.95
C PHE A 171 -2.67 66.13 -0.96
N SER A 172 -3.36 67.27 -0.88
CA SER A 172 -2.95 68.38 0.00
C SER A 172 -2.99 68.00 1.48
N ILE A 173 -3.98 67.21 1.89
CA ILE A 173 -4.10 66.72 3.27
C ILE A 173 -3.01 65.69 3.57
N SER A 174 -2.75 64.75 2.65
CA SER A 174 -1.66 63.77 2.84
C SER A 174 -0.28 64.45 2.98
N GLN A 175 -0.04 65.51 2.20
CA GLN A 175 1.19 66.31 2.29
C GLN A 175 1.31 67.11 3.58
N GLU A 176 0.22 67.72 4.05
CA GLU A 176 0.20 68.47 5.32
C GLU A 176 0.61 67.59 6.51
N TYR A 177 0.15 66.33 6.53
CA TYR A 177 0.42 65.40 7.62
C TYR A 177 1.66 64.51 7.41
N GLY A 178 2.36 64.68 6.29
CA GLY A 178 3.56 63.90 5.98
C GLY A 178 3.29 62.40 5.77
N ILE A 179 2.14 62.04 5.23
CA ILE A 179 1.71 60.66 4.95
C ILE A 179 1.42 60.48 3.46
N THR A 180 1.35 59.25 2.98
CA THR A 180 0.95 58.97 1.59
C THR A 180 -0.58 59.06 1.40
N GLN A 181 -1.02 59.28 0.16
CA GLN A 181 -2.45 59.26 -0.16
C GLN A 181 -3.06 57.87 0.09
N GLU A 182 -2.29 56.80 -0.16
CA GLU A 182 -2.67 55.42 0.09
C GLU A 182 -2.85 55.13 1.59
N GLU A 183 -1.99 55.68 2.45
CA GLU A 183 -2.14 55.57 3.91
C GLU A 183 -3.38 56.33 4.40
N LEU A 184 -3.64 57.52 3.85
CA LEU A 184 -4.84 58.30 4.17
C LEU A 184 -6.13 57.58 3.71
N ILE A 185 -6.12 56.93 2.54
CA ILE A 185 -7.26 56.15 2.02
C ILE A 185 -7.42 54.81 2.75
N ALA A 186 -6.33 54.16 3.17
CA ALA A 186 -6.38 52.93 3.96
C ALA A 186 -6.97 53.17 5.37
N ALA A 187 -6.69 54.34 5.95
CA ALA A 187 -7.27 54.77 7.22
C ALA A 187 -8.73 55.25 7.09
N ASN A 188 -9.17 55.65 5.89
CA ASN A 188 -10.53 56.14 5.60
C ASN A 188 -11.10 55.44 4.34
N PRO A 189 -11.45 54.14 4.42
CA PRO A 189 -11.82 53.32 3.25
C PRO A 189 -12.98 53.88 2.40
N GLU A 190 -13.85 54.69 3.00
CA GLU A 190 -14.95 55.39 2.34
C GLU A 190 -14.49 56.33 1.22
N LEU A 191 -13.25 56.84 1.28
CA LEU A 191 -12.65 57.67 0.23
C LEU A 191 -12.43 56.91 -1.09
N ARG A 192 -12.48 55.57 -1.09
CA ARG A 192 -12.43 54.75 -2.32
C ARG A 192 -13.71 54.84 -3.15
N THR A 193 -14.83 55.19 -2.52
CA THR A 193 -16.15 55.17 -3.15
C THR A 193 -16.82 56.54 -3.19
N GLN A 194 -16.39 57.48 -2.33
CA GLN A 194 -16.97 58.82 -2.23
C GLN A 194 -15.92 59.90 -2.48
N LYS A 195 -16.31 60.99 -3.18
CA LYS A 195 -15.46 62.17 -3.37
C LYS A 195 -15.39 63.00 -2.07
N LEU A 196 -14.20 63.52 -1.75
CA LEU A 196 -13.93 64.37 -0.59
C LEU A 196 -14.80 65.66 -0.61
N LYS A 197 -15.45 65.99 0.51
CA LYS A 197 -16.33 67.17 0.66
C LYS A 197 -15.92 68.01 1.87
N LYS A 198 -16.12 69.34 1.76
CA LYS A 198 -15.92 70.28 2.87
C LYS A 198 -16.74 69.86 4.10
N GLY A 199 -16.10 69.83 5.26
CA GLY A 199 -16.69 69.49 6.56
C GLY A 199 -16.66 68.01 6.93
N MET A 200 -16.12 67.13 6.07
CA MET A 200 -15.86 65.73 6.40
C MET A 200 -14.70 65.60 7.40
N PHE A 201 -14.74 64.58 8.26
CA PHE A 201 -13.65 64.27 9.18
C PHE A 201 -12.89 63.03 8.69
N LEU A 202 -11.56 63.09 8.69
CA LEU A 202 -10.67 62.00 8.26
C LEU A 202 -9.72 61.61 9.40
N PHE A 203 -9.51 60.30 9.58
CA PHE A 203 -8.50 59.75 10.48
C PHE A 203 -7.12 59.79 9.83
N ILE A 204 -6.17 60.48 10.48
CA ILE A 204 -4.79 60.65 10.01
C ILE A 204 -3.89 59.61 10.70
N PRO A 205 -3.27 58.65 10.00
CA PRO A 205 -2.33 57.68 10.59
C PRO A 205 -0.96 58.31 10.90
N TYR A 206 -0.11 57.59 11.65
CA TYR A 206 1.29 58.01 11.87
C TYR A 206 2.12 57.86 10.58
N PRO A 207 2.97 58.85 10.23
CA PRO A 207 3.95 58.73 9.15
C PRO A 207 4.91 57.57 9.40
N LYS A 208 5.02 56.62 8.46
CA LYS A 208 6.08 55.62 8.51
C LYS A 208 7.39 56.26 8.04
N ALA A 209 8.42 56.19 8.88
CA ALA A 209 9.75 56.70 8.54
C ALA A 209 10.32 55.96 7.31
N GLU A 210 10.85 56.73 6.36
CA GLU A 210 11.55 56.21 5.18
C GLU A 210 12.89 55.57 5.59
N THR A 211 13.04 54.28 5.31
CA THR A 211 14.34 53.61 5.30
C THR A 211 14.65 53.18 3.87
N GLN A 212 15.93 53.35 3.53
CA GLN A 212 16.55 53.36 2.21
C GLN A 212 16.24 52.15 1.31
N ALA A 213 16.34 52.41 0.00
CA ALA A 213 16.12 51.47 -1.09
C ALA A 213 16.98 50.19 -0.96
N GLU A 214 16.33 49.07 -0.65
CA GLU A 214 16.79 47.75 -1.03
C GLU A 214 16.19 47.42 -2.41
N THR A 215 17.03 46.88 -3.30
CA THR A 215 16.68 46.25 -4.57
C THR A 215 15.39 45.41 -4.45
N PRO A 216 14.55 45.34 -5.50
CA PRO A 216 13.23 44.73 -5.43
C PRO A 216 13.34 43.25 -5.03
N VAL A 217 13.11 42.95 -3.75
CA VAL A 217 12.86 41.59 -3.30
C VAL A 217 11.44 41.28 -3.74
N THR A 218 11.32 40.46 -4.78
CA THR A 218 10.09 39.79 -5.19
C THR A 218 9.29 39.37 -3.96
N PRO A 219 7.97 39.62 -3.87
CA PRO A 219 7.17 39.07 -2.77
C PRO A 219 7.36 37.56 -2.77
N ALA A 220 7.89 37.01 -1.66
CA ALA A 220 8.15 35.58 -1.52
C ALA A 220 6.83 34.81 -1.66
N THR A 221 6.60 34.26 -2.85
CA THR A 221 5.52 33.30 -3.11
C THR A 221 5.69 32.13 -2.14
N ALA A 222 4.59 31.66 -1.52
CA ALA A 222 4.65 30.47 -0.67
C ALA A 222 5.23 29.28 -1.46
N PRO A 223 6.10 28.45 -0.84
CA PRO A 223 6.76 27.37 -1.55
C PRO A 223 5.74 26.34 -2.04
N THR A 224 5.99 25.82 -3.24
CA THR A 224 5.19 24.76 -3.86
C THR A 224 5.40 23.41 -3.17
N ASN A 225 4.50 22.46 -3.42
CA ASN A 225 4.68 21.10 -2.92
C ASN A 225 5.99 20.50 -3.47
N GLU A 226 6.25 20.68 -4.76
CA GLU A 226 7.43 20.18 -5.46
C GLU A 226 8.73 20.66 -4.81
N GLU A 227 8.83 21.95 -4.49
CA GLU A 227 9.98 22.54 -3.78
C GLU A 227 10.14 21.91 -2.38
N LEU A 228 9.08 21.88 -1.57
CA LEU A 228 9.13 21.34 -0.21
C LEU A 228 9.47 19.85 -0.18
N PHE A 229 8.96 19.06 -1.11
CA PHE A 229 9.31 17.65 -1.22
C PHE A 229 10.76 17.46 -1.66
N SER A 230 11.26 18.27 -2.59
CA SER A 230 12.65 18.23 -3.06
C SER A 230 13.64 18.55 -1.93
N GLU A 231 13.37 19.60 -1.16
CA GLU A 231 14.20 20.01 -0.01
C GLU A 231 14.17 18.99 1.13
N SER A 232 13.08 18.23 1.25
CA SER A 232 12.91 17.20 2.28
C SER A 232 13.58 15.87 1.94
N GLN A 233 14.17 15.70 0.75
CA GLN A 233 14.77 14.43 0.36
C GLN A 233 16.12 14.17 1.04
N PHE A 234 16.35 12.92 1.45
CA PHE A 234 17.67 12.48 1.87
C PHE A 234 18.62 12.34 0.68
N GLU A 235 19.87 12.76 0.86
CA GLU A 235 20.95 12.59 -0.11
C GLU A 235 21.16 11.10 -0.46
N ARG A 236 21.51 10.84 -1.72
CA ARG A 236 21.83 9.50 -2.21
C ARG A 236 23.15 9.03 -1.62
N LYS A 237 23.16 7.83 -1.02
CA LYS A 237 24.34 7.17 -0.46
C LYS A 237 24.54 5.83 -1.14
N SER A 238 25.71 5.62 -1.73
CA SER A 238 26.13 4.30 -2.23
C SER A 238 26.54 3.41 -1.07
N ILE A 239 26.29 2.10 -1.21
CA ILE A 239 26.70 1.08 -0.25
C ILE A 239 27.81 0.26 -0.92
N HIS A 240 29.05 0.40 -0.44
CA HIS A 240 30.20 -0.28 -1.02
C HIS A 240 30.26 -1.76 -0.62
N THR A 241 30.03 -2.05 0.66
CA THR A 241 29.86 -3.41 1.20
C THR A 241 28.55 -3.45 1.96
N ILE A 242 27.64 -4.31 1.53
CA ILE A 242 26.33 -4.47 2.15
C ILE A 242 26.48 -5.31 3.42
N LYS A 243 26.03 -4.80 4.56
CA LYS A 243 25.98 -5.55 5.82
C LYS A 243 24.62 -6.20 5.95
N ALA A 244 24.57 -7.52 5.81
CA ALA A 244 23.34 -8.30 5.84
C ALA A 244 23.36 -9.27 7.03
N ALA A 245 22.23 -9.39 7.73
CA ALA A 245 22.06 -10.43 8.74
C ALA A 245 20.93 -11.39 8.37
N LEU A 246 21.18 -12.69 8.53
CA LEU A 246 20.22 -13.76 8.31
C LEU A 246 19.85 -14.41 9.66
N LEU A 247 18.63 -14.13 10.11
CA LEU A 247 18.12 -14.57 11.42
C LEU A 247 17.02 -15.61 11.20
N LEU A 248 17.42 -16.88 11.12
CA LEU A 248 16.52 -18.01 10.88
C LEU A 248 16.52 -18.98 12.07
N PRO A 249 15.43 -19.75 12.28
CA PRO A 249 15.42 -20.85 13.23
C PRO A 249 16.11 -22.06 12.60
N PHE A 250 17.45 -22.10 12.58
CA PHE A 250 18.19 -23.26 12.08
C PHE A 250 17.98 -24.50 12.95
N MET A 251 17.45 -24.35 14.17
CA MET A 251 17.06 -25.45 15.03
C MET A 251 18.24 -26.37 15.38
N ILE A 252 19.46 -25.81 15.45
CA ILE A 252 20.70 -26.57 15.69
C ILE A 252 20.66 -27.15 17.10
N GLY A 253 20.87 -28.47 17.18
CA GLY A 253 20.83 -29.21 18.45
C GLY A 253 19.42 -29.43 19.00
N THR A 254 18.40 -29.40 18.14
CA THR A 254 17.01 -29.76 18.49
C THR A 254 16.52 -30.92 17.62
N ASP A 255 15.38 -31.52 17.98
CA ASP A 255 14.80 -32.65 17.23
C ASP A 255 13.95 -32.24 16.01
N ASN A 256 13.81 -30.94 15.73
CA ASN A 256 12.96 -30.45 14.64
C ASN A 256 13.71 -30.46 13.29
N LYS A 257 13.91 -31.66 12.77
CA LYS A 257 14.65 -31.92 11.51
C LYS A 257 14.00 -31.27 10.29
N ASP A 258 12.67 -31.21 10.24
CA ASP A 258 11.95 -30.66 9.08
C ASP A 258 12.15 -29.14 8.96
N GLU A 259 12.03 -28.39 10.05
CA GLU A 259 12.32 -26.95 10.05
C GLU A 259 13.81 -26.69 9.83
N GLN A 260 14.69 -27.48 10.44
CA GLN A 260 16.12 -27.43 10.22
C GLN A 260 16.47 -27.60 8.73
N GLN A 261 15.89 -28.60 8.05
CA GLN A 261 16.11 -28.81 6.62
C GLN A 261 15.66 -27.59 5.82
N ARG A 262 14.42 -27.11 6.01
CA ARG A 262 13.90 -25.95 5.26
C ARG A 262 14.74 -24.69 5.46
N MET A 263 15.16 -24.39 6.68
CA MET A 263 15.99 -23.20 6.96
C MET A 263 17.41 -23.35 6.41
N THR A 264 17.96 -24.56 6.45
CA THR A 264 19.27 -24.86 5.84
C THR A 264 19.21 -24.68 4.32
N GLU A 265 18.19 -25.22 3.66
CA GLU A 265 18.02 -25.06 2.21
C GLU A 265 17.85 -23.59 1.82
N TYR A 266 17.07 -22.81 2.59
CA TYR A 266 16.96 -21.38 2.35
C TYR A 266 18.32 -20.68 2.44
N TYR A 267 19.11 -20.98 3.47
CA TYR A 267 20.45 -20.41 3.63
C TYR A 267 21.39 -20.81 2.49
N GLU A 268 21.35 -22.07 2.04
CA GLU A 268 22.09 -22.54 0.87
C GLU A 268 21.70 -21.75 -0.39
N GLY A 269 20.41 -21.46 -0.57
CA GLY A 269 19.91 -20.54 -1.59
C GLY A 269 20.53 -19.14 -1.51
N VAL A 270 20.54 -18.55 -0.32
CA VAL A 270 21.16 -17.23 -0.05
C VAL A 270 22.64 -17.25 -0.44
N LEU A 271 23.38 -18.29 -0.09
CA LEU A 271 24.81 -18.40 -0.42
C LEU A 271 25.06 -18.51 -1.93
N LEU A 272 24.21 -19.23 -2.68
CA LEU A 272 24.30 -19.27 -4.14
C LEU A 272 24.05 -17.89 -4.77
N ALA A 273 23.09 -17.13 -4.24
CA ALA A 273 22.85 -15.75 -4.69
C ALA A 273 24.06 -14.85 -4.42
N LEU A 274 24.66 -14.95 -3.23
CA LEU A 274 25.88 -14.22 -2.88
C LEU A 274 27.06 -14.58 -3.79
N ASN A 275 27.21 -15.85 -4.15
CA ASN A 275 28.26 -16.29 -5.07
C ASN A 275 28.10 -15.63 -6.45
N GLU A 276 26.87 -15.52 -6.96
CA GLU A 276 26.60 -14.83 -8.22
C GLU A 276 26.80 -13.31 -8.13
N LEU A 277 26.32 -12.69 -7.05
CA LEU A 277 26.51 -11.26 -6.80
C LEU A 277 27.99 -10.88 -6.67
N LYS A 278 28.79 -11.74 -6.04
CA LYS A 278 30.24 -11.58 -5.95
C LYS A 278 30.90 -11.56 -7.34
N ALA A 279 30.46 -12.42 -8.26
CA ALA A 279 30.93 -12.42 -9.65
C ALA A 279 30.54 -11.13 -10.41
N GLN A 280 29.53 -10.40 -9.92
CA GLN A 280 29.10 -9.09 -10.42
C GLN A 280 29.73 -7.91 -9.65
N ASN A 281 30.81 -8.15 -8.89
CA ASN A 281 31.51 -7.15 -8.06
C ASN A 281 30.66 -6.54 -6.92
N VAL A 282 29.64 -7.25 -6.46
CA VAL A 282 28.88 -6.85 -5.26
C VAL A 282 29.54 -7.46 -4.02
N SER A 283 29.88 -6.61 -3.05
CA SER A 283 30.48 -7.02 -1.78
C SER A 283 29.40 -7.10 -0.69
N VAL A 284 29.34 -8.22 0.04
CA VAL A 284 28.37 -8.45 1.11
C VAL A 284 29.05 -9.11 2.31
N ASP A 285 28.89 -8.51 3.49
CA ASP A 285 29.24 -9.11 4.78
C ASP A 285 27.98 -9.76 5.36
N LEU A 286 27.89 -11.10 5.32
CA LEU A 286 26.76 -11.86 5.82
C LEU A 286 26.99 -12.35 7.25
N TYR A 287 26.09 -12.01 8.17
CA TYR A 287 26.05 -12.49 9.55
C TYR A 287 24.86 -13.43 9.76
N THR A 288 25.12 -14.69 10.07
CA THR A 288 24.06 -15.72 10.19
C THR A 288 23.88 -16.15 11.64
N TYR A 289 22.64 -16.17 12.13
CA TYR A 289 22.32 -16.55 13.51
C TYR A 289 21.16 -17.55 13.58
N ASP A 290 21.32 -18.56 14.44
CA ASP A 290 20.24 -19.48 14.81
C ASP A 290 19.37 -18.89 15.92
N THR A 291 18.16 -18.49 15.55
CA THR A 291 17.16 -17.97 16.49
C THR A 291 16.48 -19.04 17.33
N LYS A 292 16.66 -20.33 16.99
CA LYS A 292 15.97 -21.48 17.60
C LYS A 292 14.44 -21.32 17.70
N GLY A 293 13.87 -20.44 16.88
CA GLY A 293 12.45 -20.15 16.85
C GLY A 293 11.86 -19.54 18.14
N ASN A 294 12.67 -19.02 19.05
CA ASN A 294 12.19 -18.47 20.33
C ASN A 294 12.71 -17.05 20.61
N THR A 295 11.93 -16.29 21.38
CA THR A 295 12.15 -14.87 21.64
C THR A 295 13.37 -14.60 22.53
N ALA A 296 13.68 -15.49 23.48
CA ALA A 296 14.84 -15.33 24.36
C ALA A 296 16.17 -15.35 23.58
N THR A 297 16.32 -16.34 22.69
CA THR A 297 17.50 -16.45 21.82
C THR A 297 17.59 -15.26 20.86
N LEU A 298 16.46 -14.83 20.29
CA LEU A 298 16.40 -13.65 19.44
C LEU A 298 16.86 -12.38 20.18
N ASN A 299 16.40 -12.14 21.41
CA ASN A 299 16.85 -11.00 22.22
C ASN A 299 18.38 -11.01 22.44
N THR A 300 18.95 -12.18 22.75
CA THR A 300 20.40 -12.33 22.89
C THR A 300 21.15 -11.97 21.60
N ILE A 301 20.61 -12.37 20.44
CA ILE A 301 21.16 -12.01 19.12
C ILE A 301 21.05 -10.50 18.88
N LEU A 302 19.90 -9.89 19.14
CA LEU A 302 19.65 -8.45 18.92
C LEU A 302 20.51 -7.54 19.81
N ASN A 303 20.99 -8.04 20.96
CA ASN A 303 21.90 -7.31 21.85
C ASN A 303 23.34 -7.25 21.33
N LYS A 304 23.69 -8.00 20.28
CA LYS A 304 25.02 -7.96 19.67
C LYS A 304 25.25 -6.62 18.97
N GLY A 305 26.43 -6.03 19.18
CA GLY A 305 26.74 -4.66 18.75
C GLY A 305 26.75 -4.50 17.22
N GLU A 306 27.16 -5.54 16.50
CA GLU A 306 27.23 -5.55 15.04
C GLU A 306 25.86 -5.36 14.37
N LEU A 307 24.77 -5.84 15.00
CA LEU A 307 23.44 -5.80 14.39
C LEU A 307 22.84 -4.41 14.24
N LYS A 308 23.33 -3.42 15.01
CA LYS A 308 22.85 -2.03 14.93
C LYS A 308 23.21 -1.35 13.60
N ASN A 309 24.22 -1.87 12.91
CA ASN A 309 24.80 -1.27 11.71
C ASN A 309 24.51 -2.09 10.44
N MET A 310 23.51 -2.98 10.47
CA MET A 310 23.11 -3.75 9.29
C MET A 310 22.32 -2.87 8.33
N ASP A 311 22.53 -3.04 7.02
CA ASP A 311 21.70 -2.41 5.99
C ASP A 311 20.36 -3.16 5.85
N ILE A 312 20.41 -4.48 6.08
CA ILE A 312 19.28 -5.38 5.90
C ILE A 312 19.34 -6.58 6.87
N ILE A 313 18.17 -6.95 7.39
CA ILE A 313 17.94 -8.20 8.11
C ILE A 313 16.92 -9.02 7.32
N ILE A 314 17.25 -10.27 7.04
CA ILE A 314 16.32 -11.27 6.51
C ILE A 314 15.96 -12.22 7.66
N GLY A 315 14.70 -12.24 8.08
CA GLY A 315 14.28 -13.00 9.27
C GLY A 315 12.79 -12.87 9.57
N GLY A 316 12.38 -13.11 10.83
CA GLY A 316 10.96 -12.99 11.20
C GLY A 316 10.11 -14.17 10.72
N VAL A 317 10.64 -15.40 10.78
CA VAL A 317 9.96 -16.62 10.32
C VAL A 317 8.66 -16.92 11.07
N ARG A 318 8.62 -16.64 12.38
CA ARG A 318 7.48 -16.94 13.27
C ARG A 318 6.82 -15.66 13.75
N SER A 319 5.49 -15.60 13.74
CA SER A 319 4.71 -14.41 14.09
C SER A 319 5.10 -13.78 15.44
N ALA A 320 5.41 -14.62 16.45
CA ALA A 320 5.83 -14.17 17.78
C ALA A 320 7.12 -13.33 17.78
N ASN A 321 8.00 -13.52 16.80
CA ASN A 321 9.29 -12.86 16.71
C ASN A 321 9.28 -11.64 15.77
N ILE A 322 8.27 -11.52 14.91
CA ILE A 322 8.19 -10.46 13.89
C ILE A 322 8.12 -9.09 14.53
N LYS A 323 7.25 -8.90 15.53
CA LYS A 323 7.09 -7.59 16.19
C LYS A 323 8.42 -7.12 16.81
N LEU A 324 9.07 -7.98 17.59
CA LEU A 324 10.34 -7.67 18.23
C LEU A 324 11.41 -7.27 17.21
N LEU A 325 11.51 -8.02 16.12
CA LEU A 325 12.48 -7.75 15.06
C LEU A 325 12.16 -6.47 14.29
N ALA A 326 10.88 -6.21 14.02
CA ALA A 326 10.41 -5.01 13.35
C ALA A 326 10.66 -3.75 14.20
N ASP A 327 10.41 -3.81 15.51
CA ASP A 327 10.68 -2.72 16.45
C ASP A 327 12.19 -2.42 16.49
N TYR A 328 13.03 -3.46 16.54
CA TYR A 328 14.48 -3.31 16.49
C TYR A 328 14.95 -2.69 15.16
N ALA A 329 14.45 -3.20 14.03
CA ALA A 329 14.81 -2.71 12.71
C ALA A 329 14.38 -1.25 12.51
N ALA A 330 13.18 -0.88 12.93
CA ALA A 330 12.71 0.50 12.89
C ALA A 330 13.60 1.43 13.72
N LYS A 331 13.96 1.03 14.95
CA LYS A 331 14.81 1.83 15.85
C LYS A 331 16.20 2.10 15.28
N ASN A 332 16.75 1.16 14.51
CA ASN A 332 18.10 1.27 13.95
C ASN A 332 18.10 1.61 12.45
N ASN A 333 16.95 1.96 11.87
CA ASN A 333 16.79 2.25 10.44
C ASN A 333 17.29 1.13 9.50
N ILE A 334 16.96 -0.11 9.85
CA ILE A 334 17.35 -1.32 9.11
C ILE A 334 16.17 -1.83 8.29
N ARG A 335 16.43 -2.29 7.07
CA ARG A 335 15.40 -2.98 6.26
C ARG A 335 15.15 -4.38 6.82
N LEU A 336 13.90 -4.73 7.07
CA LEU A 336 13.51 -6.06 7.53
C LEU A 336 12.76 -6.80 6.43
N VAL A 337 13.33 -7.88 5.90
CA VAL A 337 12.68 -8.78 4.96
C VAL A 337 12.12 -9.97 5.73
N VAL A 338 10.80 -10.15 5.63
CA VAL A 338 10.06 -11.28 6.20
C VAL A 338 9.75 -12.29 5.10
N PRO A 339 10.48 -13.42 5.02
CA PRO A 339 10.46 -14.27 3.83
C PRO A 339 9.26 -15.23 3.75
N PHE A 340 8.70 -15.66 4.89
CA PHE A 340 7.73 -16.78 4.91
C PHE A 340 6.37 -16.43 5.51
N ALA A 341 6.30 -15.47 6.44
CA ALA A 341 5.11 -15.29 7.24
C ALA A 341 3.92 -14.79 6.40
N ASN A 342 2.79 -15.48 6.52
CA ASN A 342 1.54 -15.09 5.84
C ASN A 342 0.92 -13.83 6.46
N LYS A 343 1.26 -13.52 7.71
CA LYS A 343 0.71 -12.43 8.50
C LYS A 343 1.84 -11.62 9.13
N VAL A 344 1.93 -10.34 8.73
CA VAL A 344 2.96 -9.39 9.16
C VAL A 344 2.30 -8.05 9.45
N ASP A 345 1.63 -7.91 10.59
CA ASP A 345 0.81 -6.72 10.89
C ASP A 345 1.65 -5.42 10.93
N GLN A 346 2.94 -5.54 11.25
CA GLN A 346 3.89 -4.43 11.28
C GLN A 346 4.12 -3.80 9.90
N VAL A 347 3.77 -4.49 8.80
CA VAL A 347 3.81 -3.92 7.45
C VAL A 347 2.95 -2.66 7.32
N PHE A 348 1.88 -2.55 8.10
CA PHE A 348 0.98 -1.40 8.00
C PHE A 348 1.49 -0.14 8.73
N ASN A 349 2.56 -0.25 9.53
CA ASN A 349 3.03 0.85 10.38
C ASN A 349 4.55 1.06 10.45
N ASN A 350 5.35 0.20 9.81
CA ASN A 350 6.80 0.30 9.74
C ASN A 350 7.25 0.46 8.27
N PRO A 351 7.91 1.56 7.88
CA PRO A 351 8.24 1.83 6.48
C PRO A 351 9.38 0.98 5.91
N ASN A 352 10.12 0.27 6.76
CA ASN A 352 11.33 -0.47 6.40
C ASN A 352 11.10 -1.99 6.32
N ILE A 353 9.86 -2.47 6.47
CA ILE A 353 9.55 -3.90 6.42
C ILE A 353 9.06 -4.32 5.04
N TYR A 354 9.50 -5.49 4.60
CA TYR A 354 9.14 -6.12 3.34
C TYR A 354 8.56 -7.49 3.62
N GLN A 355 7.30 -7.71 3.28
CA GLN A 355 6.66 -9.02 3.37
C GLN A 355 6.73 -9.71 2.00
N VAL A 356 7.53 -10.79 1.93
CA VAL A 356 7.73 -11.55 0.69
C VAL A 356 6.48 -12.34 0.30
N ASN A 357 5.80 -12.95 1.27
CA ASN A 357 4.58 -13.69 0.99
C ASN A 357 3.39 -12.74 0.84
N THR A 358 2.68 -12.81 -0.27
CA THR A 358 1.51 -11.96 -0.54
C THR A 358 0.37 -12.30 0.41
N PRO A 359 -0.15 -11.33 1.20
CA PRO A 359 -1.33 -11.58 2.01
C PRO A 359 -2.53 -11.95 1.12
N GLN A 360 -3.38 -12.86 1.62
CA GLN A 360 -4.46 -13.46 0.82
C GLN A 360 -5.39 -12.43 0.15
N SER A 361 -5.75 -11.35 0.83
CA SER A 361 -6.62 -10.31 0.26
C SER A 361 -6.01 -9.63 -0.97
N TYR A 362 -4.69 -9.40 -0.95
CA TYR A 362 -3.96 -8.83 -2.08
C TYR A 362 -3.76 -9.87 -3.18
N LEU A 363 -3.45 -11.12 -2.82
CA LEU A 363 -3.32 -12.22 -3.79
C LEU A 363 -4.60 -12.40 -4.60
N TYR A 364 -5.77 -12.42 -3.93
CA TYR A 364 -7.06 -12.53 -4.61
C TYR A 364 -7.36 -11.30 -5.45
N SER A 365 -7.09 -10.10 -4.94
CA SER A 365 -7.31 -8.87 -5.69
C SER A 365 -6.48 -8.78 -6.98
N GLU A 366 -5.22 -9.24 -6.95
CA GLU A 366 -4.38 -9.36 -8.15
C GLU A 366 -4.87 -10.47 -9.09
N ALA A 367 -5.20 -11.65 -8.55
CA ALA A 367 -5.74 -12.75 -9.35
C ALA A 367 -7.03 -12.37 -10.08
N TYR A 368 -7.94 -11.62 -9.44
CA TYR A 368 -9.15 -11.12 -10.09
C TYR A 368 -8.84 -10.15 -11.22
N GLU A 369 -7.97 -9.16 -10.98
CA GLU A 369 -7.60 -8.20 -12.03
C GLU A 369 -7.02 -8.91 -13.26
N HIS A 370 -6.08 -9.83 -13.03
CA HIS A 370 -5.46 -10.60 -14.11
C HIS A 370 -6.47 -11.51 -14.82
N PHE A 371 -7.40 -12.11 -14.08
CA PHE A 371 -8.48 -12.93 -14.64
C PHE A 371 -9.37 -12.09 -15.56
N ILE A 372 -9.87 -10.96 -15.08
CA ILE A 372 -10.73 -10.04 -15.84
C ILE A 372 -10.02 -9.52 -17.09
N ARG A 373 -8.73 -9.19 -16.99
CA ARG A 373 -7.90 -8.74 -18.13
C ARG A 373 -7.70 -9.85 -19.17
N LYS A 374 -7.38 -11.07 -18.73
CA LYS A 374 -7.02 -12.20 -19.61
C LYS A 374 -8.22 -12.84 -20.29
N PHE A 375 -9.31 -13.05 -19.57
CA PHE A 375 -10.44 -13.86 -20.03
C PHE A 375 -11.64 -13.00 -20.46
N LYS A 376 -11.42 -11.73 -20.79
CA LYS A 376 -12.46 -10.80 -21.22
C LYS A 376 -13.26 -11.36 -22.40
N GLY A 377 -14.58 -11.40 -22.23
CA GLY A 377 -15.51 -11.89 -23.26
C GLY A 377 -15.76 -13.40 -23.24
N MET A 378 -15.11 -14.15 -22.34
CA MET A 378 -15.38 -15.57 -22.15
C MET A 378 -16.60 -15.80 -21.24
N ASN A 379 -17.32 -16.89 -21.49
CA ASN A 379 -18.38 -17.37 -20.61
C ASN A 379 -17.78 -18.12 -19.42
N VAL A 380 -18.06 -17.67 -18.18
CA VAL A 380 -17.49 -18.27 -16.97
C VAL A 380 -18.46 -19.29 -16.37
N ILE A 381 -18.00 -20.53 -16.15
CA ILE A 381 -18.84 -21.61 -15.61
C ILE A 381 -18.24 -22.14 -14.31
N PHE A 382 -18.93 -21.88 -13.19
CA PHE A 382 -18.53 -22.41 -11.90
C PHE A 382 -18.97 -23.87 -11.75
N LEU A 383 -18.06 -24.75 -11.31
CA LEU A 383 -18.31 -26.18 -11.13
C LEU A 383 -18.43 -26.52 -9.65
N ASP A 384 -19.61 -26.95 -9.24
CA ASP A 384 -19.92 -27.32 -7.85
C ASP A 384 -20.08 -28.83 -7.70
N THR A 385 -19.25 -29.46 -6.87
CA THR A 385 -19.32 -30.90 -6.59
C THR A 385 -20.44 -31.30 -5.63
N ASN A 386 -21.19 -30.33 -5.07
CA ASN A 386 -22.26 -30.54 -4.08
C ASN A 386 -21.86 -31.38 -2.86
N ASN A 387 -20.56 -31.52 -2.61
CA ASN A 387 -20.00 -32.27 -1.49
C ASN A 387 -19.85 -31.40 -0.22
N GLY A 388 -20.32 -30.15 -0.26
CA GLY A 388 -20.24 -29.21 0.85
C GLY A 388 -18.87 -28.57 1.04
N ASP A 389 -17.91 -28.77 0.12
CA ASP A 389 -16.62 -28.11 0.17
C ASP A 389 -16.76 -26.60 -0.03
N LYS A 390 -16.12 -25.84 0.87
CA LYS A 390 -16.21 -24.38 0.95
C LYS A 390 -14.84 -23.71 1.01
N ASP A 391 -13.77 -24.45 0.70
CA ASP A 391 -12.38 -23.99 0.85
C ASP A 391 -12.05 -22.77 -0.01
N LYS A 392 -12.79 -22.55 -1.12
CA LYS A 392 -12.61 -21.38 -2.00
C LYS A 392 -13.79 -20.42 -2.01
N ASN A 393 -14.71 -20.50 -1.04
CA ASN A 393 -15.89 -19.64 -1.00
C ASN A 393 -15.56 -18.14 -1.04
N GLU A 394 -14.53 -17.71 -0.30
CA GLU A 394 -14.08 -16.33 -0.30
C GLU A 394 -13.59 -15.91 -1.70
N PHE A 395 -12.74 -16.73 -2.32
CA PHE A 395 -12.24 -16.48 -3.66
C PHE A 395 -13.37 -16.38 -4.69
N ILE A 396 -14.27 -17.37 -4.71
CA ILE A 396 -15.40 -17.47 -5.64
C ILE A 396 -16.36 -16.29 -5.46
N SER A 397 -16.65 -15.90 -4.22
CA SER A 397 -17.53 -14.77 -3.93
C SER A 397 -16.95 -13.45 -4.43
N GLY A 398 -15.65 -13.24 -4.19
CA GLY A 398 -14.93 -12.06 -4.72
C GLY A 398 -14.87 -12.06 -6.25
N LEU A 399 -14.57 -13.19 -6.89
CA LEU A 399 -14.52 -13.28 -8.34
C LEU A 399 -15.89 -13.02 -8.98
N LYS A 400 -16.98 -13.63 -8.46
CA LYS A 400 -18.34 -13.40 -8.97
C LYS A 400 -18.74 -11.92 -8.93
N LYS A 401 -18.29 -11.19 -7.91
CA LYS A 401 -18.49 -9.76 -7.82
C LYS A 401 -17.73 -9.00 -8.89
N GLU A 402 -16.44 -9.26 -9.04
CA GLU A 402 -15.61 -8.63 -10.08
C GLU A 402 -16.15 -8.92 -11.49
N LEU A 403 -16.64 -10.15 -11.73
CA LEU A 403 -17.33 -10.52 -12.97
C LEU A 403 -18.58 -9.68 -13.20
N LYS A 404 -19.43 -9.48 -12.17
CA LYS A 404 -20.63 -8.64 -12.26
C LYS A 404 -20.28 -7.17 -12.54
N ASP A 405 -19.32 -6.62 -11.82
CA ASP A 405 -18.89 -5.22 -11.95
C ASP A 405 -18.27 -4.96 -13.33
N ASN A 406 -17.61 -5.96 -13.92
CA ASN A 406 -17.04 -5.91 -15.27
C ASN A 406 -17.94 -6.51 -16.38
N ARG A 407 -19.22 -6.80 -16.07
CA ARG A 407 -20.25 -7.26 -17.03
C ARG A 407 -19.94 -8.58 -17.75
N PHE A 408 -19.31 -9.52 -17.07
CA PHE A 408 -19.14 -10.90 -17.56
C PHE A 408 -20.43 -11.70 -17.40
N THR A 409 -20.65 -12.65 -18.32
CA THR A 409 -21.65 -13.70 -18.14
C THR A 409 -21.04 -14.84 -17.33
N TYR A 410 -21.75 -15.29 -16.30
CA TYR A 410 -21.35 -16.49 -15.58
C TYR A 410 -22.55 -17.34 -15.16
N SER A 411 -22.32 -18.65 -15.09
CA SER A 411 -23.29 -19.64 -14.62
C SER A 411 -22.65 -20.59 -13.59
N GLN A 412 -23.46 -21.42 -12.93
CA GLN A 412 -22.98 -22.45 -12.02
C GLN A 412 -23.64 -23.78 -12.35
N VAL A 413 -22.84 -24.84 -12.41
CA VAL A 413 -23.28 -26.20 -12.75
C VAL A 413 -22.85 -27.16 -11.65
N ASN A 414 -23.80 -27.94 -11.16
CA ASN A 414 -23.51 -29.04 -10.25
C ASN A 414 -22.97 -30.23 -11.04
N ILE A 415 -21.85 -30.80 -10.62
CA ILE A 415 -21.11 -31.86 -11.31
C ILE A 415 -20.67 -32.95 -10.34
N ASN A 416 -20.70 -34.19 -10.82
CA ASN A 416 -20.15 -35.37 -10.15
C ASN A 416 -19.70 -36.37 -11.23
N THR A 417 -19.15 -37.51 -10.82
CA THR A 417 -18.64 -38.55 -11.74
C THR A 417 -19.70 -39.18 -12.66
N GLN A 418 -20.99 -38.99 -12.37
CA GLN A 418 -22.11 -39.51 -13.17
C GLN A 418 -22.79 -38.42 -14.00
N THR A 419 -22.28 -37.19 -13.98
CA THR A 419 -22.92 -36.06 -14.67
C THR A 419 -22.76 -36.22 -16.18
N PRO A 420 -23.88 -36.19 -16.94
CA PRO A 420 -23.83 -36.32 -18.39
C PRO A 420 -23.16 -35.10 -19.06
N PRO A 421 -22.33 -35.28 -20.11
CA PRO A 421 -21.65 -34.19 -20.83
C PRO A 421 -22.58 -33.07 -21.32
N GLU A 422 -23.81 -33.43 -21.71
CA GLU A 422 -24.83 -32.52 -22.24
C GLU A 422 -25.17 -31.40 -21.25
N LYS A 423 -25.07 -31.66 -19.94
CA LYS A 423 -25.31 -30.67 -18.91
C LYS A 423 -24.27 -29.55 -18.91
N LEU A 424 -22.99 -29.89 -19.16
CA LEU A 424 -21.93 -28.89 -19.29
C LEU A 424 -22.09 -28.12 -20.59
N ILE A 425 -22.35 -28.82 -21.69
CA ILE A 425 -22.54 -28.20 -23.02
C ILE A 425 -23.70 -27.20 -23.00
N ALA A 426 -24.81 -27.53 -22.32
CA ALA A 426 -25.96 -26.64 -22.18
C ALA A 426 -25.66 -25.35 -21.38
N ALA A 427 -24.61 -25.34 -20.55
CA ALA A 427 -24.16 -24.17 -19.80
C ALA A 427 -23.11 -23.33 -20.57
N MET A 428 -22.59 -23.87 -21.67
CA MET A 428 -21.66 -23.21 -22.57
C MET A 428 -22.41 -22.38 -23.60
N ASP A 429 -21.74 -21.39 -24.14
CA ASP A 429 -22.16 -20.70 -25.35
C ASP A 429 -21.30 -21.20 -26.50
N THR A 430 -21.91 -21.81 -27.51
CA THR A 430 -21.18 -22.38 -28.65
C THR A 430 -20.50 -21.33 -29.53
N LEU A 431 -20.84 -20.05 -29.35
CA LEU A 431 -20.27 -18.92 -30.09
C LEU A 431 -19.15 -18.20 -29.32
N SER A 432 -18.89 -18.56 -28.06
CA SER A 432 -17.85 -17.95 -27.23
C SER A 432 -17.01 -18.98 -26.48
N GLU A 433 -15.78 -18.59 -26.14
CA GLU A 433 -14.90 -19.41 -25.33
C GLU A 433 -15.47 -19.56 -23.91
N SER A 434 -15.34 -20.76 -23.33
CA SER A 434 -15.83 -21.04 -21.98
C SER A 434 -14.69 -21.34 -21.02
N ILE A 435 -14.71 -20.77 -19.82
CA ILE A 435 -13.73 -21.04 -18.78
C ILE A 435 -14.40 -21.62 -17.54
N PHE A 436 -13.95 -22.81 -17.15
CA PHE A 436 -14.48 -23.57 -16.04
C PHE A 436 -13.71 -23.28 -14.76
N ILE A 437 -14.41 -23.04 -13.65
CA ILE A 437 -13.82 -22.74 -12.35
C ILE A 437 -14.43 -23.62 -11.27
N PRO A 438 -13.71 -24.62 -10.75
CA PRO A 438 -14.19 -25.43 -9.62
C PRO A 438 -14.37 -24.58 -8.37
N VAL A 439 -15.42 -24.82 -7.60
CA VAL A 439 -15.65 -24.13 -6.31
C VAL A 439 -14.75 -24.63 -5.18
N SER A 440 -13.96 -25.67 -5.43
CA SER A 440 -12.96 -26.24 -4.52
C SER A 440 -11.63 -26.46 -5.25
N GLY A 441 -10.52 -26.23 -4.55
CA GLY A 441 -9.19 -26.50 -5.08
C GLY A 441 -8.63 -27.89 -4.74
N LYS A 442 -9.38 -28.69 -3.97
CA LYS A 442 -8.92 -30.00 -3.47
C LYS A 442 -8.78 -31.05 -4.57
N ASN A 443 -7.87 -32.01 -4.35
CA ASN A 443 -7.71 -33.19 -5.20
C ASN A 443 -9.04 -33.97 -5.37
N SER A 444 -9.80 -34.16 -4.29
CA SER A 444 -11.10 -34.86 -4.31
C SER A 444 -12.15 -34.20 -5.21
N ALA A 445 -12.08 -32.88 -5.40
CA ALA A 445 -12.97 -32.17 -6.32
C ALA A 445 -12.50 -32.36 -7.77
N LEU A 446 -11.19 -32.25 -8.01
CA LEU A 446 -10.58 -32.51 -9.32
C LEU A 446 -10.91 -33.91 -9.86
N ALA A 447 -10.78 -34.94 -9.02
CA ALA A 447 -11.11 -36.32 -9.36
C ALA A 447 -12.58 -36.51 -9.80
N GLN A 448 -13.50 -35.66 -9.33
CA GLN A 448 -14.91 -35.71 -9.70
C GLN A 448 -15.22 -34.97 -11.01
N ILE A 449 -14.50 -33.87 -11.30
CA ILE A 449 -14.80 -33.03 -12.48
C ILE A 449 -14.09 -33.50 -13.75
N PHE A 450 -12.89 -34.09 -13.63
CA PHE A 450 -12.08 -34.44 -14.79
C PHE A 450 -12.75 -35.43 -15.76
N PRO A 451 -13.39 -36.53 -15.30
CA PRO A 451 -14.00 -37.48 -16.22
C PRO A 451 -14.99 -36.83 -17.20
N THR A 452 -15.89 -35.97 -16.70
CA THR A 452 -16.89 -35.29 -17.53
C THR A 452 -16.26 -34.20 -18.40
N LEU A 453 -15.32 -33.39 -17.87
CA LEU A 453 -14.67 -32.33 -18.65
C LEU A 453 -13.85 -32.90 -19.83
N LEU A 454 -13.09 -33.97 -19.57
CA LEU A 454 -12.32 -34.65 -20.61
C LEU A 454 -13.23 -35.32 -21.64
N GLN A 455 -14.35 -35.91 -21.21
CA GLN A 455 -15.33 -36.46 -22.14
C GLN A 455 -15.93 -35.40 -23.06
N VAL A 456 -16.27 -34.21 -22.53
CA VAL A 456 -16.76 -33.08 -23.35
C VAL A 456 -15.68 -32.66 -24.35
N ARG A 457 -14.44 -32.44 -23.88
CA ARG A 457 -13.31 -32.04 -24.72
C ARG A 457 -13.07 -33.01 -25.88
N ARG A 458 -13.04 -34.31 -25.60
CA ARG A 458 -12.78 -35.37 -26.59
C ARG A 458 -13.91 -35.54 -27.57
N SER A 459 -15.15 -35.45 -27.10
CA SER A 459 -16.35 -35.60 -27.94
C SER A 459 -16.62 -34.37 -28.81
N HIS A 460 -16.13 -33.19 -28.39
CA HIS A 460 -16.38 -31.91 -29.06
C HIS A 460 -15.08 -31.10 -29.22
N PRO A 461 -14.14 -31.54 -30.08
CA PRO A 461 -12.80 -30.93 -30.19
C PRO A 461 -12.81 -29.48 -30.69
N ASN A 462 -13.91 -29.04 -31.33
CA ASN A 462 -14.07 -27.67 -31.83
C ASN A 462 -14.50 -26.68 -30.74
N ILE A 463 -14.94 -27.16 -29.56
CA ILE A 463 -15.34 -26.29 -28.46
C ILE A 463 -14.09 -25.76 -27.76
N GLN A 464 -13.96 -24.44 -27.73
CA GLN A 464 -12.87 -23.78 -27.01
C GLN A 464 -13.24 -23.68 -25.53
N MET A 465 -12.54 -24.47 -24.73
CA MET A 465 -12.75 -24.49 -23.29
C MET A 465 -11.42 -24.42 -22.53
N HIS A 466 -11.48 -23.85 -21.33
CA HIS A 466 -10.34 -23.63 -20.45
C HIS A 466 -10.70 -24.07 -19.03
N LEU A 467 -9.71 -24.46 -18.24
CA LEU A 467 -9.89 -24.71 -16.81
C LEU A 467 -9.08 -23.68 -16.02
N PHE A 468 -9.69 -23.02 -15.03
CA PHE A 468 -8.98 -22.11 -14.14
C PHE A 468 -9.09 -22.58 -12.68
N GLY A 469 -7.96 -22.58 -11.99
CA GLY A 469 -7.87 -23.12 -10.63
C GLY A 469 -6.90 -22.39 -9.72
N TYR A 470 -6.32 -23.15 -8.80
CA TYR A 470 -5.76 -22.64 -7.56
C TYR A 470 -4.30 -23.05 -7.34
N PRO A 471 -3.55 -22.29 -6.51
CA PRO A 471 -2.12 -22.54 -6.30
C PRO A 471 -1.78 -23.97 -5.86
N GLU A 472 -2.62 -24.63 -5.06
CA GLU A 472 -2.37 -25.99 -4.57
C GLU A 472 -2.29 -27.06 -5.66
N TRP A 473 -2.81 -26.79 -6.87
CA TRP A 473 -2.74 -27.72 -8.01
C TRP A 473 -1.30 -28.00 -8.46
N GLN A 474 -0.36 -27.13 -8.09
CA GLN A 474 1.08 -27.39 -8.21
C GLN A 474 1.48 -28.70 -7.53
N THR A 475 0.86 -29.03 -6.39
CA THR A 475 1.16 -30.26 -5.63
C THR A 475 0.57 -31.51 -6.27
N TYR A 476 -0.45 -31.36 -7.12
CA TYR A 476 -1.13 -32.45 -7.83
C TYR A 476 -0.65 -32.60 -9.28
N THR A 477 0.27 -31.74 -9.72
CA THR A 477 0.69 -31.67 -11.12
C THR A 477 1.26 -33.00 -11.62
N GLN A 478 1.97 -33.77 -10.79
CA GLN A 478 2.47 -35.09 -11.18
C GLN A 478 1.36 -36.09 -11.50
N GLU A 479 0.23 -36.01 -10.80
CA GLU A 479 -0.92 -36.92 -10.97
C GLU A 479 -1.77 -36.53 -12.18
N TYR A 480 -1.95 -35.22 -12.43
CA TYR A 480 -2.91 -34.71 -13.42
C TYR A 480 -2.29 -33.96 -14.60
N LEU A 481 -0.99 -34.09 -14.84
CA LEU A 481 -0.29 -33.34 -15.89
C LEU A 481 -0.97 -33.47 -17.27
N SER A 482 -1.35 -34.69 -17.67
CA SER A 482 -2.04 -34.94 -18.93
C SER A 482 -3.40 -34.23 -19.00
N ASN A 483 -4.15 -34.26 -17.89
CA ASN A 483 -5.46 -33.62 -17.81
C ASN A 483 -5.33 -32.10 -17.89
N PHE A 484 -4.29 -31.54 -17.26
CA PHE A 484 -4.04 -30.10 -17.29
C PHE A 484 -3.73 -29.59 -18.70
N TYR A 485 -2.88 -30.30 -19.45
CA TYR A 485 -2.62 -29.97 -20.86
C TYR A 485 -3.88 -30.15 -21.73
N GLU A 486 -4.58 -31.28 -21.60
CA GLU A 486 -5.76 -31.56 -22.42
C GLU A 486 -6.90 -30.54 -22.19
N LEU A 487 -7.01 -29.99 -20.97
CA LEU A 487 -8.04 -29.03 -20.60
C LEU A 487 -7.64 -27.56 -20.75
N ASP A 488 -6.45 -27.27 -21.29
CA ASP A 488 -5.92 -25.90 -21.44
C ASP A 488 -5.96 -25.14 -20.10
N THR A 489 -5.24 -25.68 -19.10
CA THR A 489 -5.45 -25.32 -17.69
C THR A 489 -4.59 -24.16 -17.22
N TYR A 490 -5.21 -23.26 -16.48
CA TYR A 490 -4.63 -22.13 -15.78
C TYR A 490 -4.75 -22.30 -14.26
N PHE A 491 -3.75 -21.85 -13.50
CA PHE A 491 -3.94 -21.48 -12.09
C PHE A 491 -3.09 -20.27 -11.74
N TYR A 492 -3.56 -19.47 -10.77
CA TYR A 492 -2.77 -18.36 -10.25
C TYR A 492 -1.80 -18.83 -9.17
N SER A 493 -0.66 -18.16 -9.02
CA SER A 493 0.25 -18.38 -7.89
C SER A 493 1.15 -17.15 -7.66
N SER A 494 1.67 -17.02 -6.44
CA SER A 494 2.72 -16.05 -6.08
C SER A 494 4.14 -16.64 -6.21
N PHE A 495 4.27 -17.96 -6.36
CA PHE A 495 5.54 -18.66 -6.59
C PHE A 495 5.36 -19.89 -7.49
N TYR A 496 6.25 -20.09 -8.47
CA TYR A 496 6.19 -21.23 -9.38
C TYR A 496 7.53 -21.38 -10.10
N THR A 497 8.01 -22.61 -10.14
CA THR A 497 9.22 -22.99 -10.88
C THR A 497 8.83 -23.96 -11.98
N ASN A 498 9.11 -23.58 -13.23
CA ASN A 498 9.19 -24.54 -14.32
C ASN A 498 10.59 -25.16 -14.29
N ASN A 499 10.69 -26.43 -13.89
CA ASN A 499 11.97 -27.14 -13.79
C ASN A 499 12.67 -27.37 -15.14
N LEU A 500 11.98 -27.09 -16.26
CA LEU A 500 12.56 -27.14 -17.60
C LEU A 500 13.21 -25.82 -18.03
N PHE A 501 12.94 -24.71 -17.33
CA PHE A 501 13.56 -23.43 -17.68
C PHE A 501 15.07 -23.46 -17.40
N PRO A 502 15.90 -22.88 -18.30
CA PRO A 502 17.35 -22.88 -18.14
C PRO A 502 17.84 -22.40 -16.78
N ALA A 503 17.21 -21.36 -16.22
CA ALA A 503 17.54 -20.83 -14.90
C ALA A 503 17.31 -21.85 -13.78
N ALA A 504 16.18 -22.57 -13.79
CA ALA A 504 15.86 -23.59 -12.80
C ALA A 504 16.75 -24.84 -12.93
N VAL A 505 17.06 -25.26 -14.16
CA VAL A 505 17.99 -26.35 -14.46
C VAL A 505 19.39 -25.99 -13.96
N GLN A 506 19.88 -24.80 -14.29
CA GLN A 506 21.20 -24.35 -13.91
C GLN A 506 21.31 -24.18 -12.39
N PHE A 507 20.28 -23.63 -11.73
CA PHE A 507 20.24 -23.54 -10.29
C PHE A 507 20.29 -24.92 -9.62
N SER A 508 19.46 -25.86 -10.08
CA SER A 508 19.43 -27.23 -9.52
C SER A 508 20.78 -27.95 -9.71
N LYS A 509 21.43 -27.77 -10.86
CA LYS A 509 22.79 -28.26 -11.12
C LYS A 509 23.82 -27.63 -10.18
N ASN A 510 23.80 -26.31 -10.03
CA ASN A 510 24.73 -25.59 -9.14
C ASN A 510 24.52 -26.01 -7.68
N TYR A 511 23.27 -26.14 -7.26
CA TYR A 511 22.90 -26.59 -5.92
C TYR A 511 23.46 -27.99 -5.63
N ARG A 512 23.27 -28.95 -6.56
CA ARG A 512 23.86 -30.29 -6.44
C ARG A 512 25.39 -30.26 -6.40
N ASN A 513 26.02 -29.44 -7.23
CA ASN A 513 27.48 -29.33 -7.28
C ASN A 513 28.09 -28.77 -5.99
N TRP A 514 27.46 -27.75 -5.39
CA TRP A 514 27.96 -27.11 -4.18
C TRP A 514 27.66 -27.91 -2.91
N TYR A 515 26.50 -28.56 -2.84
CA TYR A 515 26.01 -29.17 -1.59
C TYR A 515 25.93 -30.70 -1.62
N GLY A 516 26.16 -31.34 -2.77
CA GLY A 516 26.16 -32.80 -2.91
C GLY A 516 24.81 -33.48 -2.68
N LYS A 517 23.69 -32.73 -2.78
CA LYS A 517 22.33 -33.23 -2.54
C LYS A 517 21.28 -32.53 -3.43
N GLU A 518 20.10 -33.13 -3.54
CA GLU A 518 18.91 -32.47 -4.09
C GLU A 518 18.20 -31.61 -3.05
N MET A 519 17.44 -30.61 -3.50
CA MET A 519 16.49 -29.89 -2.66
C MET A 519 15.30 -30.77 -2.28
N ALA A 520 14.72 -30.54 -1.10
CA ALA A 520 13.45 -31.13 -0.71
C ALA A 520 12.34 -30.82 -1.71
N ASN A 521 11.45 -31.79 -1.93
CA ASN A 521 10.23 -31.58 -2.69
C ASN A 521 9.20 -30.83 -1.83
N SER A 522 9.39 -29.52 -1.69
CA SER A 522 8.55 -28.61 -0.91
C SER A 522 8.01 -27.47 -1.78
N TYR A 523 6.89 -26.90 -1.36
CA TYR A 523 6.22 -25.80 -2.05
C TYR A 523 6.00 -24.65 -1.06
N PRO A 524 6.68 -23.50 -1.23
CA PRO A 524 7.76 -23.23 -2.18
C PRO A 524 9.03 -24.07 -1.90
N LYS A 525 9.93 -24.21 -2.89
CA LYS A 525 11.29 -24.72 -2.67
C LYS A 525 12.11 -23.67 -1.93
N TYR A 526 12.62 -24.02 -0.75
CA TYR A 526 13.30 -23.07 0.14
C TYR A 526 14.63 -22.59 -0.42
N GLY A 527 15.41 -23.44 -1.10
CA GLY A 527 16.64 -23.02 -1.76
C GLY A 527 16.43 -21.98 -2.86
N MET A 528 15.44 -22.18 -3.72
CA MET A 528 15.11 -21.20 -4.77
C MET A 528 14.56 -19.90 -4.15
N LEU A 529 13.71 -20.00 -3.13
CA LEU A 529 13.18 -18.83 -2.43
C LEU A 529 14.29 -18.02 -1.73
N GLY A 530 15.25 -18.69 -1.09
CA GLY A 530 16.40 -18.05 -0.46
C GLY A 530 17.29 -17.33 -1.47
N TYR A 531 17.52 -17.95 -2.62
CA TYR A 531 18.24 -17.33 -3.74
C TYR A 531 17.50 -16.10 -4.25
N ASP A 532 16.23 -16.23 -4.66
CA ASP A 532 15.46 -15.14 -5.25
C ASP A 532 15.39 -13.95 -4.28
N THR A 533 15.11 -14.22 -2.99
CA THR A 533 15.01 -13.18 -1.96
C THR A 533 16.34 -12.46 -1.76
N ALA A 534 17.45 -13.17 -1.53
CA ALA A 534 18.74 -12.53 -1.32
C ALA A 534 19.20 -11.79 -2.57
N TYR A 535 19.05 -12.39 -3.76
CA TYR A 535 19.49 -11.80 -5.01
C TYR A 535 18.76 -10.48 -5.28
N PHE A 536 17.43 -10.45 -5.16
CA PHE A 536 16.64 -9.23 -5.37
C PHE A 536 17.08 -8.08 -4.46
N PHE A 537 17.11 -8.32 -3.14
CA PHE A 537 17.38 -7.25 -2.18
C PHE A 537 18.84 -6.79 -2.20
N LEU A 538 19.79 -7.71 -2.28
CA LEU A 538 21.20 -7.37 -2.23
C LEU A 538 21.67 -6.74 -3.55
N LYS A 539 21.17 -7.21 -4.71
CA LYS A 539 21.38 -6.53 -5.99
C LYS A 539 20.77 -5.12 -5.97
N GLY A 540 19.55 -4.99 -5.46
CA GLY A 540 18.87 -3.72 -5.32
C GLY A 540 19.68 -2.73 -4.46
N LEU A 541 20.16 -3.16 -3.29
CA LEU A 541 20.99 -2.33 -2.40
C LEU A 541 22.31 -1.95 -3.06
N ALA A 542 22.94 -2.85 -3.80
CA ALA A 542 24.18 -2.54 -4.52
C ALA A 542 23.97 -1.46 -5.60
N GLN A 543 22.84 -1.50 -6.31
CA GLN A 543 22.53 -0.57 -7.40
C GLN A 543 21.94 0.77 -6.91
N GLN A 544 21.09 0.74 -5.91
CA GLN A 544 20.27 1.89 -5.48
C GLN A 544 20.72 2.49 -4.14
N GLY A 545 21.53 1.76 -3.36
CA GLY A 545 21.97 2.20 -2.04
C GLY A 545 20.80 2.51 -1.12
N ASN A 546 20.83 3.66 -0.46
CA ASN A 546 19.76 4.09 0.44
C ASN A 546 18.45 4.51 -0.27
N LYS A 547 18.41 4.51 -1.61
CA LYS A 547 17.24 4.85 -2.44
C LYS A 547 16.52 3.62 -3.01
N LEU A 548 16.74 2.44 -2.42
CA LEU A 548 16.11 1.19 -2.85
C LEU A 548 14.59 1.31 -3.00
N GLU A 549 13.92 1.82 -1.96
CA GLU A 549 12.46 1.97 -1.86
C GLU A 549 11.87 2.77 -3.01
N ASP A 550 12.59 3.82 -3.44
CA ASP A 550 12.16 4.76 -4.48
C ASP A 550 12.39 4.18 -5.89
N ASN A 551 13.12 3.06 -6.01
CA ASN A 551 13.59 2.51 -7.29
C ASN A 551 13.37 0.98 -7.39
N LEU A 552 12.38 0.43 -6.66
CA LEU A 552 12.07 -1.00 -6.66
C LEU A 552 11.69 -1.53 -8.06
N ASP A 553 11.04 -0.69 -8.86
CA ASP A 553 10.67 -0.94 -10.27
C ASP A 553 11.87 -1.04 -11.21
N ARG A 554 13.02 -0.46 -10.84
CA ARG A 554 14.26 -0.49 -11.63
C ARG A 554 15.11 -1.72 -11.41
N ILE A 555 14.74 -2.58 -10.44
CA ILE A 555 15.49 -3.78 -10.11
C ILE A 555 15.11 -4.90 -11.07
N SER A 556 15.89 -5.05 -12.15
CA SER A 556 15.70 -6.13 -13.10
C SER A 556 16.39 -7.42 -12.62
N VAL A 557 15.57 -8.43 -12.32
CA VAL A 557 16.01 -9.79 -11.98
C VAL A 557 15.14 -10.82 -12.69
N THR A 558 15.72 -11.97 -13.02
CA THR A 558 14.97 -13.13 -13.52
C THR A 558 14.80 -14.12 -12.36
N PRO A 559 13.62 -14.17 -11.72
CA PRO A 559 13.41 -15.06 -10.59
C PRO A 559 13.36 -16.52 -11.05
N ILE A 560 13.88 -17.41 -10.21
CA ILE A 560 13.81 -18.86 -10.46
C ILE A 560 12.41 -19.38 -10.12
N GLN A 561 11.86 -18.94 -8.98
CA GLN A 561 10.59 -19.40 -8.44
C GLN A 561 9.66 -18.22 -8.12
N THR A 562 10.15 -17.26 -7.34
CA THR A 562 9.35 -16.18 -6.75
C THR A 562 9.76 -14.85 -7.36
N GLY A 563 8.85 -14.25 -8.12
CA GLY A 563 9.04 -12.88 -8.60
C GLY A 563 8.64 -11.87 -7.54
N PHE A 564 9.19 -10.66 -7.64
CA PHE A 564 8.91 -9.57 -6.72
C PHE A 564 8.33 -8.36 -7.44
N LYS A 565 7.19 -7.88 -6.95
CA LYS A 565 6.57 -6.58 -7.28
C LYS A 565 6.15 -5.95 -5.96
N PHE A 566 7.11 -5.38 -5.25
CA PHE A 566 6.88 -4.79 -3.94
C PHE A 566 6.14 -3.47 -4.09
N GLN A 567 5.01 -3.35 -3.40
CA GLN A 567 4.22 -2.13 -3.33
C GLN A 567 4.03 -1.69 -1.89
N ARG A 568 4.13 -0.38 -1.65
CA ARG A 568 3.94 0.19 -0.32
C ARG A 568 2.45 0.15 0.06
N VAL A 569 2.14 -0.27 1.28
CA VAL A 569 0.74 -0.47 1.72
C VAL A 569 0.01 0.82 2.10
N ASN A 570 0.75 1.87 2.46
CA ASN A 570 0.27 3.24 2.73
C ASN A 570 1.49 4.19 2.82
N ASN A 571 1.29 5.48 3.12
CA ASN A 571 2.37 6.48 3.10
C ASN A 571 3.46 6.30 4.20
N TRP A 572 3.21 5.52 5.27
CA TRP A 572 4.12 5.32 6.40
C TRP A 572 4.43 3.85 6.73
N GLY A 573 3.75 2.92 6.06
CA GLY A 573 3.92 1.47 6.18
C GLY A 573 4.93 0.94 5.19
N GLY A 574 5.23 -0.34 5.30
CA GLY A 574 6.21 -1.05 4.50
C GLY A 574 5.63 -1.58 3.20
N PHE A 575 6.23 -2.65 2.71
CA PHE A 575 6.00 -3.20 1.38
C PHE A 575 5.47 -4.62 1.45
N ILE A 576 4.51 -4.92 0.59
CA ILE A 576 4.04 -6.28 0.34
C ILE A 576 4.38 -6.66 -1.09
N ASN A 577 4.80 -7.91 -1.29
CA ASN A 577 4.93 -8.44 -2.63
C ASN A 577 3.54 -8.67 -3.22
N GLN A 578 3.24 -8.05 -4.36
CA GLN A 578 1.99 -8.23 -5.10
C GLN A 578 2.21 -8.98 -6.42
N LYS A 579 3.36 -9.66 -6.59
CA LYS A 579 3.60 -10.46 -7.79
C LYS A 579 2.67 -11.66 -7.81
N VAL A 580 1.84 -11.74 -8.85
CA VAL A 580 1.00 -12.89 -9.17
C VAL A 580 1.19 -13.20 -10.65
N PHE A 581 1.32 -14.47 -10.99
CA PHE A 581 1.37 -14.93 -12.38
C PHE A 581 0.36 -16.05 -12.56
N PHE A 582 -0.02 -16.30 -13.81
CA PHE A 582 -0.78 -17.50 -14.16
C PHE A 582 0.17 -18.55 -14.72
N VAL A 583 0.00 -19.79 -14.27
CA VAL A 583 0.65 -20.95 -14.85
C VAL A 583 -0.32 -21.58 -15.81
N HIS A 584 0.06 -21.69 -17.08
CA HIS A 584 -0.77 -22.18 -18.17
C HIS A 584 -0.17 -23.44 -18.78
N PHE A 585 -0.91 -24.54 -18.70
CA PHE A 585 -0.63 -25.80 -19.38
C PHE A 585 -1.42 -25.79 -20.70
N THR A 586 -0.72 -25.49 -21.79
CA THR A 586 -1.35 -25.36 -23.10
C THR A 586 -1.75 -26.71 -23.70
N LYS A 587 -2.76 -26.72 -24.56
CA LYS A 587 -3.09 -27.92 -25.36
C LYS A 587 -1.94 -28.47 -26.22
N ASP A 588 -0.96 -27.62 -26.53
CA ASP A 588 0.20 -27.94 -27.36
C ASP A 588 1.39 -28.45 -26.52
N TYR A 589 1.13 -28.83 -25.25
CA TYR A 589 2.11 -29.36 -24.28
C TYR A 589 3.21 -28.37 -23.89
N GLU A 590 2.95 -27.07 -24.05
CA GLU A 590 3.79 -26.00 -23.53
C GLU A 590 3.34 -25.56 -22.13
N LEU A 591 4.31 -25.26 -21.26
CA LEU A 591 4.09 -24.72 -19.92
C LEU A 591 4.53 -23.26 -19.89
N ILE A 592 3.56 -22.35 -19.77
CA ILE A 592 3.78 -20.91 -19.82
C ILE A 592 3.58 -20.32 -18.42
N LYS A 593 4.58 -19.56 -17.94
CA LYS A 593 4.45 -18.69 -16.77
C LYS A 593 4.11 -17.29 -17.25
N MET A 594 2.83 -16.94 -17.18
CA MET A 594 2.29 -15.67 -17.65
C MET A 594 2.43 -14.59 -16.59
N ASP A 595 3.26 -13.60 -16.87
CA ASP A 595 3.43 -12.43 -16.05
C ASP A 595 2.48 -11.30 -16.48
N PHE A 596 2.03 -10.49 -15.51
CA PHE A 596 1.18 -9.34 -15.72
C PHE A 596 1.92 -8.11 -15.19
N GLU A 597 2.72 -7.50 -16.05
CA GLU A 597 3.39 -6.24 -15.74
C GLU A 597 2.39 -5.08 -15.65
#